data_AF-X1C191-F1
#
_entry.id   AF-X1C191-F1
#
_cell.length_a   1.000
_cell.length_b   1.000
_cell.length_c   1.000
_cell.angle_alpha   90.00
_cell.angle_beta   90.00
_cell.angle_gamma   90.00
#
_symmetry.space_group_name_H-M   'P 1'
#
loop_
_entity.id
_entity.type
_entity.pdbx_description
1 polymer ?
#
loop_
_entity_poly.entity_id
_entity_poly.type
_entity_poly.pdbx_seq_one_letter_code
_entity_poly.pdbx_strand_id
1 'polypeptide(L)'
;IKLRSAEQNTVTGNVCSYNYYHGILLDQASNKNIIGGNICYNNDLLASSTYDGIYIEDDCDYNLVHSNYCEANDRWGISIGIAANSCVGNWVKNNFLIGNGSGPFSDQGTGTILATIPIPLIQGTAFVSTAGEAWGWEISADTNFALGIGWLPLEVQQVVRIRVIGVALAAPGAGAYMRIQITGEGATFDEVFTTEPIDVVNHNNEEVNVAIDDVVNWVFDATDDADIGQLLGGDRLQIKVLHEGAGNGDAETNAIVDTIQVEFV
;
A
#
# COMPACT_ATOMS: atom_id res chain seq x y z
N ILE A 1 5.32 0.01 -26.25
CA ILE A 1 6.77 -0.32 -26.14
C ILE A 1 6.90 -1.60 -25.34
N LYS A 2 7.79 -2.53 -25.71
CA LYS A 2 8.02 -3.77 -24.97
C LYS A 2 9.50 -3.95 -24.64
N LEU A 3 9.81 -4.11 -23.36
CA LEU A 3 11.14 -4.48 -22.84
C LEU A 3 11.08 -5.95 -22.43
N ARG A 4 11.95 -6.78 -23.03
CA ARG A 4 11.97 -8.24 -22.85
C ARG A 4 13.38 -8.69 -22.53
N SER A 5 13.59 -9.25 -21.34
CA SER A 5 14.93 -9.60 -20.84
C SER A 5 15.94 -8.46 -21.01
N ALA A 6 15.48 -7.23 -20.74
CA ALA A 6 16.24 -6.02 -20.97
C ALA A 6 16.57 -5.34 -19.64
N GLU A 7 17.83 -4.98 -19.43
CA GLU A 7 18.30 -4.39 -18.18
C GLU A 7 18.86 -2.97 -18.38
N GLN A 8 18.70 -2.12 -17.37
CA GLN A 8 19.36 -0.81 -17.28
C GLN A 8 19.04 0.16 -18.44
N ASN A 9 17.83 0.11 -18.98
CA ASN A 9 17.37 1.02 -20.03
C ASN A 9 16.65 2.23 -19.46
N THR A 10 16.52 3.28 -20.28
CA THR A 10 15.65 4.43 -19.99
C THR A 10 14.65 4.59 -21.12
N VAL A 11 13.36 4.53 -20.78
CA VAL A 11 12.23 4.79 -21.66
C VAL A 11 11.58 6.09 -21.21
N THR A 12 11.75 7.16 -21.99
CA THR A 12 11.28 8.50 -21.62
C THR A 12 10.76 9.31 -22.79
N GLY A 13 9.74 10.14 -22.54
CA GLY A 13 9.20 11.08 -23.53
C GLY A 13 8.42 10.43 -24.67
N ASN A 14 7.91 9.22 -24.48
CA ASN A 14 7.16 8.50 -25.52
C ASN A 14 5.65 8.68 -25.36
N VAL A 15 4.93 8.64 -26.48
CA VAL A 15 3.46 8.58 -26.51
C VAL A 15 3.06 7.19 -27.00
N CYS A 16 2.48 6.37 -26.11
CA CYS A 16 1.93 5.05 -26.40
C CYS A 16 0.41 5.13 -26.30
N SER A 17 -0.27 5.37 -27.42
CA SER A 17 -1.72 5.60 -27.43
C SER A 17 -2.47 4.72 -28.42
N TYR A 18 -3.73 4.38 -28.11
CA TYR A 18 -4.62 3.62 -29.00
C TYR A 18 -4.05 2.25 -29.41
N ASN A 19 -3.26 1.62 -28.53
CA ASN A 19 -2.72 0.29 -28.80
C ASN A 19 -3.80 -0.78 -28.56
N TYR A 20 -3.73 -1.86 -29.33
CA TYR A 20 -4.54 -3.07 -29.09
C TYR A 20 -4.14 -3.83 -27.81
N TYR A 21 -2.95 -3.52 -27.27
CA TYR A 21 -2.34 -4.16 -26.12
C TYR A 21 -1.89 -3.07 -25.13
N HIS A 22 -1.03 -3.41 -24.17
CA HIS A 22 -0.43 -2.46 -23.23
C HIS A 22 0.25 -1.28 -23.93
N GLY A 23 0.26 -0.12 -23.27
CA GLY A 23 1.07 1.01 -23.71
C GLY A 23 2.57 0.68 -23.60
N ILE A 24 3.02 0.31 -22.40
CA ILE A 24 4.39 -0.12 -22.10
C ILE A 24 4.36 -1.43 -21.32
N LEU A 25 5.13 -2.43 -21.76
CA LEU A 25 5.27 -3.74 -21.12
C LEU A 25 6.73 -4.00 -20.74
N LEU A 26 6.96 -4.38 -19.48
CA LEU A 26 8.20 -4.97 -18.99
C LEU A 26 7.92 -6.45 -18.70
N ASP A 27 8.59 -7.35 -19.41
CA ASP A 27 8.48 -8.79 -19.21
C ASP A 27 9.84 -9.50 -19.20
N GLN A 28 9.82 -10.75 -18.76
CA GLN A 28 10.94 -11.69 -18.79
C GLN A 28 12.21 -11.18 -18.09
N ALA A 29 12.09 -10.82 -16.82
CA ALA A 29 13.18 -10.32 -15.98
C ALA A 29 13.85 -9.05 -16.55
N SER A 30 13.05 -8.11 -17.04
CA SER A 30 13.52 -6.79 -17.45
C SER A 30 13.75 -5.90 -16.24
N ASN A 31 14.98 -5.89 -15.74
CA ASN A 31 15.33 -5.33 -14.43
C ASN A 31 15.99 -3.95 -14.52
N LYS A 32 15.82 -3.14 -13.45
CA LYS A 32 16.57 -1.87 -13.26
C LYS A 32 16.40 -0.86 -14.40
N ASN A 33 15.25 -0.88 -15.08
CA ASN A 33 14.90 0.09 -16.10
C ASN A 33 14.25 1.33 -15.48
N ILE A 34 14.40 2.46 -16.15
CA ILE A 34 13.74 3.72 -15.81
C ILE A 34 12.66 3.98 -16.85
N ILE A 35 11.41 3.99 -16.41
CA ILE A 35 10.24 4.29 -17.22
C ILE A 35 9.66 5.61 -16.72
N GLY A 36 9.93 6.72 -17.41
CA GLY A 36 9.41 7.99 -16.93
C GLY A 36 9.18 9.09 -17.95
N GLY A 37 8.17 9.92 -17.69
CA GLY A 37 7.77 10.97 -18.62
C GLY A 37 7.10 10.44 -19.89
N ASN A 38 6.44 9.28 -19.84
CA ASN A 38 5.71 8.74 -20.98
C ASN A 38 4.20 8.98 -20.84
N ILE A 39 3.51 9.07 -21.97
CA ILE A 39 2.05 9.17 -22.04
C ILE A 39 1.50 7.82 -22.51
N CYS A 40 0.69 7.15 -21.69
CA CYS A 40 -0.03 5.93 -22.03
C CYS A 40 -1.55 6.21 -22.05
N TYR A 41 -2.14 6.26 -23.24
CA TYR A 41 -3.50 6.77 -23.41
C TYR A 41 -4.40 5.86 -24.27
N ASN A 42 -5.61 5.52 -23.78
CA ASN A 42 -6.56 4.68 -24.53
C ASN A 42 -5.93 3.37 -25.06
N ASN A 43 -5.10 2.70 -24.26
CA ASN A 43 -4.59 1.37 -24.61
C ASN A 43 -5.61 0.29 -24.24
N ASP A 44 -5.50 -0.87 -24.89
CA ASP A 44 -6.55 -1.91 -24.99
C ASP A 44 -7.76 -1.46 -25.84
N LEU A 45 -7.53 -1.14 -27.11
CA LEU A 45 -8.57 -0.60 -28.01
C LEU A 45 -9.78 -1.52 -28.21
N LEU A 46 -9.66 -2.82 -27.90
CA LEU A 46 -10.78 -3.76 -27.97
C LEU A 46 -11.63 -3.78 -26.71
N ALA A 47 -11.29 -2.96 -25.71
CA ALA A 47 -11.93 -2.91 -24.41
C ALA A 47 -12.05 -4.32 -23.79
N SER A 48 -10.94 -5.07 -23.83
CA SER A 48 -10.90 -6.45 -23.35
C SER A 48 -10.65 -6.56 -21.85
N SER A 49 -10.45 -5.42 -21.18
CA SER A 49 -10.09 -5.25 -19.77
C SER A 49 -8.91 -6.13 -19.37
N THR A 50 -8.01 -6.34 -20.31
CA THR A 50 -6.85 -7.23 -20.17
C THR A 50 -5.57 -6.41 -20.09
N TYR A 51 -5.50 -5.27 -20.78
CA TYR A 51 -4.26 -4.53 -20.93
C TYR A 51 -4.27 -3.16 -20.25
N ASP A 52 -3.16 -2.88 -19.56
CA ASP A 52 -2.89 -1.66 -18.80
C ASP A 52 -2.10 -0.60 -19.58
N GLY A 53 -2.04 0.62 -19.04
CA GLY A 53 -1.17 1.67 -19.56
C GLY A 53 0.31 1.27 -19.49
N ILE A 54 0.78 0.91 -18.29
CA ILE A 54 2.11 0.34 -18.06
C ILE A 54 1.96 -0.94 -17.24
N TYR A 55 2.62 -2.00 -17.67
CA TYR A 55 2.53 -3.30 -17.01
C TYR A 55 3.92 -3.89 -16.78
N ILE A 56 4.17 -4.34 -15.55
CA ILE A 56 5.42 -4.97 -15.10
C ILE A 56 5.08 -6.40 -14.66
N GLU A 57 5.64 -7.41 -15.30
CA GLU A 57 5.38 -8.82 -14.99
C GLU A 57 6.65 -9.69 -15.08
N ASP A 58 6.52 -11.00 -14.83
CA ASP A 58 7.58 -11.98 -15.07
C ASP A 58 8.94 -11.63 -14.44
N ASP A 59 8.97 -11.45 -13.11
CA ASP A 59 10.19 -11.18 -12.33
C ASP A 59 10.97 -9.93 -12.77
N CYS A 60 10.25 -8.93 -13.30
CA CYS A 60 10.83 -7.62 -13.59
C CYS A 60 11.02 -6.82 -12.30
N ASP A 61 12.24 -6.81 -11.79
CA ASP A 61 12.60 -6.27 -10.48
C ASP A 61 13.32 -4.92 -10.57
N TYR A 62 13.20 -4.14 -9.49
CA TYR A 62 13.95 -2.91 -9.24
C TYR A 62 13.84 -1.86 -10.35
N ASN A 63 12.72 -1.82 -11.07
CA ASN A 63 12.45 -0.78 -12.06
C ASN A 63 11.92 0.49 -11.38
N LEU A 64 12.20 1.64 -11.97
CA LEU A 64 11.68 2.94 -11.54
C LEU A 64 10.64 3.43 -12.54
N VAL A 65 9.39 3.51 -12.10
CA VAL A 65 8.26 4.03 -12.88
C VAL A 65 7.80 5.35 -12.30
N HIS A 66 8.09 6.45 -12.99
CA HIS A 66 7.81 7.78 -12.46
C HIS A 66 7.40 8.81 -13.51
N SER A 67 6.62 9.81 -13.11
CA SER A 67 6.27 10.94 -13.99
C SER A 67 5.58 10.53 -15.29
N ASN A 68 4.96 9.36 -15.34
CA ASN A 68 4.15 8.93 -16.49
C ASN A 68 2.72 9.45 -16.34
N TYR A 69 2.07 9.66 -17.47
CA TYR A 69 0.68 10.06 -17.59
C TYR A 69 -0.09 8.90 -18.21
N CYS A 70 -0.80 8.11 -17.40
CA CYS A 70 -1.63 6.99 -17.83
C CYS A 70 -3.10 7.37 -17.72
N GLU A 71 -3.76 7.60 -18.84
CA GLU A 71 -5.16 8.03 -18.87
C GLU A 71 -6.03 7.14 -19.74
N ALA A 72 -7.24 6.85 -19.28
CA ALA A 72 -8.28 6.17 -20.06
C ALA A 72 -7.83 4.83 -20.67
N ASN A 73 -6.87 4.14 -20.05
CA ASN A 73 -6.56 2.76 -20.42
C ASN A 73 -7.69 1.86 -19.92
N ASP A 74 -8.04 0.82 -20.66
CA ASP A 74 -9.25 0.04 -20.36
C ASP A 74 -9.18 -0.69 -19.00
N ARG A 75 -7.97 -1.07 -18.57
CA ARG A 75 -7.74 -1.75 -17.28
C ARG A 75 -7.09 -0.81 -16.26
N TRP A 76 -5.83 -1.00 -15.88
CA TRP A 76 -5.13 -0.16 -14.90
C TRP A 76 -4.27 0.90 -15.59
N GLY A 77 -4.02 2.01 -14.89
CA GLY A 77 -3.01 2.97 -15.33
C GLY A 77 -1.62 2.35 -15.28
N ILE A 78 -1.28 1.78 -14.12
CA ILE A 78 -0.07 0.98 -13.91
C ILE A 78 -0.45 -0.31 -13.17
N SER A 79 0.09 -1.45 -13.60
CA SER A 79 -0.09 -2.74 -12.94
C SER A 79 1.26 -3.42 -12.73
N ILE A 80 1.46 -4.02 -11.55
CA ILE A 80 2.68 -4.76 -11.17
C ILE A 80 2.32 -6.17 -10.72
N GLY A 81 2.98 -7.15 -11.33
CA GLY A 81 2.97 -8.54 -10.93
C GLY A 81 1.71 -9.30 -11.34
N ILE A 82 1.84 -10.62 -11.37
CA ILE A 82 0.74 -11.59 -11.49
C ILE A 82 0.85 -12.74 -10.50
N ALA A 83 1.90 -12.77 -9.70
CA ALA A 83 2.21 -13.84 -8.77
C ALA A 83 2.94 -13.27 -7.55
N ALA A 84 2.60 -13.80 -6.37
CA ALA A 84 3.30 -13.49 -5.13
C ALA A 84 4.82 -13.78 -5.26
N ASN A 85 5.65 -12.98 -4.59
CA ASN A 85 7.11 -13.07 -4.60
C ASN A 85 7.78 -12.75 -5.95
N SER A 86 7.06 -12.11 -6.88
CA SER A 86 7.60 -11.63 -8.15
C SER A 86 7.61 -10.09 -8.22
N CYS A 87 8.33 -9.54 -9.21
CA CYS A 87 8.41 -8.11 -9.49
C CYS A 87 8.82 -7.30 -8.26
N VAL A 88 9.97 -7.66 -7.71
CA VAL A 88 10.45 -7.23 -6.39
C VAL A 88 11.02 -5.82 -6.45
N GLY A 89 10.67 -4.99 -5.46
CA GLY A 89 11.37 -3.74 -5.21
C GLY A 89 11.20 -2.69 -6.31
N ASN A 90 10.11 -2.75 -7.09
CA ASN A 90 9.80 -1.74 -8.11
C ASN A 90 9.34 -0.43 -7.45
N TRP A 91 9.81 0.70 -7.95
CA TRP A 91 9.48 2.03 -7.43
C TRP A 91 8.42 2.66 -8.32
N VAL A 92 7.25 2.98 -7.77
CA VAL A 92 6.16 3.66 -8.50
C VAL A 92 5.82 4.95 -7.80
N LYS A 93 6.23 6.09 -8.36
CA LYS A 93 6.06 7.39 -7.71
C LYS A 93 5.75 8.50 -8.72
N ASN A 94 4.94 9.46 -8.31
CA ASN A 94 4.66 10.68 -9.09
C ASN A 94 4.12 10.38 -10.50
N ASN A 95 3.23 9.40 -10.65
CA ASN A 95 2.55 9.13 -11.92
C ASN A 95 1.12 9.71 -11.85
N PHE A 96 0.59 10.16 -12.98
CA PHE A 96 -0.77 10.66 -13.07
C PHE A 96 -1.63 9.60 -13.76
N LEU A 97 -2.59 9.03 -13.04
CA LEU A 97 -3.25 7.76 -13.31
C LEU A 97 -4.78 7.91 -13.38
N ILE A 98 -5.29 8.80 -14.24
CA ILE A 98 -6.70 9.18 -14.21
C ILE A 98 -7.58 8.39 -15.20
N GLY A 99 -8.82 8.12 -14.81
CA GLY A 99 -9.86 7.62 -15.73
C GLY A 99 -9.60 6.24 -16.35
N ASN A 100 -8.67 5.45 -15.79
CA ASN A 100 -8.42 4.08 -16.23
C ASN A 100 -9.55 3.15 -15.72
N GLY A 101 -9.97 2.19 -16.54
CA GLY A 101 -11.27 1.51 -16.36
C GLY A 101 -11.38 0.63 -15.10
N SER A 102 -10.32 -0.06 -14.70
CA SER A 102 -10.26 -0.83 -13.45
C SER A 102 -9.78 0.01 -12.26
N GLY A 103 -8.97 1.04 -12.52
CA GLY A 103 -8.50 1.98 -11.51
C GLY A 103 -7.09 2.49 -11.79
N PRO A 104 -6.52 3.34 -10.91
CA PRO A 104 -5.24 3.97 -11.16
C PRO A 104 -4.08 2.96 -11.08
N PHE A 105 -4.05 2.11 -10.04
CA PHE A 105 -2.92 1.24 -9.78
C PHE A 105 -3.32 -0.13 -9.23
N SER A 106 -2.62 -1.18 -9.70
CA SER A 106 -2.72 -2.53 -9.16
C SER A 106 -1.34 -3.03 -8.72
N ASP A 107 -1.24 -3.45 -7.47
CA ASP A 107 -0.02 -4.02 -6.90
C ASP A 107 -0.23 -5.49 -6.53
N GLN A 108 0.47 -6.36 -7.22
CA GLN A 108 0.68 -7.77 -6.86
C GLN A 108 2.19 -8.07 -6.79
N GLY A 109 3.03 -7.02 -6.82
CA GLY A 109 4.47 -7.12 -6.69
C GLY A 109 4.90 -7.28 -5.24
N THR A 110 6.14 -7.69 -5.04
CA THR A 110 6.70 -7.87 -3.69
C THR A 110 7.58 -6.70 -3.30
N GLY A 111 7.24 -6.02 -2.20
CA GLY A 111 8.03 -4.88 -1.74
C GLY A 111 8.06 -3.72 -2.76
N THR A 112 6.97 -3.50 -3.49
CA THR A 112 6.78 -2.29 -4.30
C THR A 112 6.93 -1.05 -3.42
N ILE A 113 7.68 -0.05 -3.90
CA ILE A 113 8.03 1.15 -3.13
C ILE A 113 7.23 2.34 -3.66
N LEU A 114 6.29 2.80 -2.84
CA LEU A 114 5.32 3.84 -3.16
C LEU A 114 5.65 5.19 -2.50
N ALA A 115 4.84 6.21 -2.76
CA ALA A 115 4.81 7.39 -1.92
C ALA A 115 4.19 7.03 -0.57
N THR A 116 4.68 7.64 0.51
CA THR A 116 4.26 7.31 1.87
C THR A 116 4.08 8.58 2.68
N ILE A 117 2.96 8.68 3.40
CA ILE A 117 2.74 9.73 4.39
C ILE A 117 2.57 9.11 5.79
N PRO A 118 3.34 9.57 6.79
CA PRO A 118 3.11 9.16 8.16
C PRO A 118 1.90 9.91 8.76
N ILE A 119 1.02 9.17 9.43
CA ILE A 119 -0.04 9.68 10.28
C ILE A 119 0.38 9.47 11.74
N PRO A 120 0.64 10.56 12.48
CA PRO A 120 1.05 10.46 13.88
C PRO A 120 -0.11 9.98 14.75
N LEU A 121 0.20 9.14 15.74
CA LEU A 121 -0.73 8.73 16.79
C LEU A 121 -0.80 9.82 17.86
N ILE A 122 -1.95 10.48 17.98
CA ILE A 122 -2.11 11.68 18.81
C ILE A 122 -2.81 11.43 20.15
N GLN A 123 -3.43 10.26 20.31
CA GLN A 123 -4.17 9.90 21.51
C GLN A 123 -4.15 8.39 21.71
N GLY A 124 -4.16 7.93 22.95
CA GLY A 124 -4.28 6.52 23.28
C GLY A 124 -4.44 6.33 24.79
N THR A 125 -4.40 5.08 25.24
CA THR A 125 -4.59 4.73 26.66
C THR A 125 -3.34 4.84 27.51
N ALA A 126 -2.21 4.36 27.01
CA ALA A 126 -0.95 4.27 27.75
C ALA A 126 0.22 4.66 26.86
N PHE A 127 0.82 5.83 27.13
CA PHE A 127 1.97 6.32 26.36
C PHE A 127 3.27 5.94 27.07
N VAL A 128 4.14 5.24 26.35
CA VAL A 128 5.48 4.85 26.80
C VAL A 128 6.50 5.82 26.24
N SER A 129 7.37 6.34 27.12
CA SER A 129 8.45 7.28 26.75
C SER A 129 9.68 7.18 27.64
N THR A 130 9.86 6.04 28.32
CA THR A 130 11.02 5.80 29.17
C THR A 130 12.30 5.80 28.33
N ALA A 131 13.41 6.29 28.90
CA ALA A 131 14.69 6.26 28.23
C ALA A 131 15.19 4.81 28.08
N GLY A 132 15.51 4.41 26.85
CA GLY A 132 15.99 3.07 26.52
C GLY A 132 14.90 2.06 26.12
N GLU A 133 13.64 2.50 26.08
CA GLU A 133 12.50 1.72 25.59
C GLU A 133 11.98 2.34 24.28
N ALA A 134 11.20 1.57 23.51
CA ALA A 134 10.45 2.12 22.38
C ALA A 134 9.45 3.19 22.87
N TRP A 135 9.19 4.19 22.03
CA TRP A 135 8.27 5.29 22.36
C TRP A 135 7.01 5.19 21.52
N GLY A 136 5.86 5.30 22.16
CA GLY A 136 4.58 5.16 21.47
C GLY A 136 3.45 4.81 22.42
N TRP A 137 2.39 4.23 21.88
CA TRP A 137 1.21 3.81 22.63
C TRP A 137 1.24 2.30 22.82
N GLU A 138 1.19 1.85 24.07
CA GLU A 138 1.13 0.44 24.41
C GLU A 138 -0.26 -0.13 24.09
N ILE A 139 -0.26 -1.21 23.31
CA ILE A 139 -1.43 -2.00 22.93
C ILE A 139 -1.19 -3.44 23.39
N SER A 140 -1.63 -3.76 24.61
CA SER A 140 -1.36 -5.04 25.27
C SER A 140 -2.56 -5.63 26.03
N ALA A 141 -3.73 -4.98 25.94
CA ALA A 141 -4.97 -5.41 26.60
C ALA A 141 -6.19 -4.86 25.87
N ASP A 142 -7.36 -5.51 26.01
CA ASP A 142 -8.63 -5.17 25.34
C ASP A 142 -9.08 -3.71 25.50
N THR A 143 -8.63 -3.03 26.55
CA THR A 143 -8.96 -1.62 26.79
C THR A 143 -8.03 -0.64 26.10
N ASN A 144 -6.91 -1.12 25.54
CA ASN A 144 -5.89 -0.29 24.94
C ASN A 144 -6.23 0.12 23.50
N PHE A 145 -5.92 1.36 23.18
CA PHE A 145 -6.04 1.88 21.83
C PHE A 145 -5.02 2.98 21.57
N ALA A 146 -4.75 3.21 20.29
CA ALA A 146 -4.07 4.40 19.79
C ALA A 146 -4.85 4.98 18.60
N LEU A 147 -4.92 6.30 18.49
CA LEU A 147 -5.70 7.02 17.49
C LEU A 147 -4.79 7.95 16.69
N GLY A 148 -4.75 7.73 15.38
CA GLY A 148 -4.17 8.62 14.39
C GLY A 148 -5.25 9.47 13.71
N ILE A 149 -4.93 10.73 13.42
CA ILE A 149 -5.76 11.62 12.60
C ILE A 149 -4.86 12.30 11.59
N GLY A 150 -5.25 12.25 10.32
CA GLY A 150 -4.48 12.84 9.23
C GLY A 150 -5.38 13.33 8.09
N TRP A 151 -4.71 13.93 7.10
CA TRP A 151 -5.31 14.32 5.83
C TRP A 151 -4.47 13.73 4.71
N LEU A 152 -5.14 13.12 3.73
CA LEU A 152 -4.47 12.62 2.55
C LEU A 152 -4.06 13.79 1.65
N PRO A 153 -2.80 13.83 1.17
CA PRO A 153 -2.37 14.84 0.21
C PRO A 153 -3.28 14.87 -1.03
N LEU A 154 -3.47 16.04 -1.63
CA LEU A 154 -4.39 16.21 -2.76
C LEU A 154 -3.96 15.43 -4.00
N GLU A 155 -2.69 15.06 -4.09
CA GLU A 155 -2.15 14.23 -5.16
C GLU A 155 -2.48 12.74 -5.03
N VAL A 156 -3.05 12.27 -3.91
CA VAL A 156 -3.45 10.86 -3.74
C VAL A 156 -4.57 10.55 -4.72
N GLN A 157 -4.33 9.56 -5.58
CA GLN A 157 -5.30 9.04 -6.55
C GLN A 157 -5.89 7.70 -6.10
N GLN A 158 -5.18 6.99 -5.22
CA GLN A 158 -5.62 5.78 -4.55
C GLN A 158 -4.69 5.50 -3.36
N VAL A 159 -5.26 5.21 -2.20
CA VAL A 159 -4.52 4.55 -1.11
C VAL A 159 -4.35 3.08 -1.49
N VAL A 160 -3.10 2.62 -1.51
CA VAL A 160 -2.76 1.24 -1.87
C VAL A 160 -2.74 0.37 -0.62
N ARG A 161 -2.14 0.87 0.45
CA ARG A 161 -2.07 0.16 1.73
C ARG A 161 -1.87 1.10 2.91
N ILE A 162 -2.34 0.66 4.07
CA ILE A 162 -2.09 1.28 5.37
C ILE A 162 -1.17 0.35 6.14
N ARG A 163 -0.12 0.90 6.75
CA ARG A 163 0.82 0.15 7.59
C ARG A 163 0.77 0.66 9.01
N VAL A 164 0.56 -0.22 9.97
CA VAL A 164 0.75 0.07 11.39
C VAL A 164 2.11 -0.46 11.80
N ILE A 165 2.91 0.39 12.45
CA ILE A 165 4.28 0.06 12.87
C ILE A 165 4.39 0.14 14.39
N GLY A 166 5.01 -0.87 14.97
CA GLY A 166 5.34 -0.86 16.38
C GLY A 166 6.56 -1.70 16.73
N VAL A 167 6.82 -1.79 18.02
CA VAL A 167 7.87 -2.63 18.61
C VAL A 167 7.22 -3.65 19.51
N ALA A 168 7.54 -4.93 19.30
CA ALA A 168 6.94 -6.02 20.06
C ALA A 168 7.45 -6.02 21.52
N LEU A 169 6.51 -6.15 22.46
CA LEU A 169 6.78 -6.31 23.89
C LEU A 169 6.82 -7.79 24.32
N ALA A 170 6.34 -8.69 23.45
CA ALA A 170 6.40 -10.13 23.63
C ALA A 170 6.60 -10.83 22.28
N ALA A 171 7.27 -11.98 22.32
CA ALA A 171 7.25 -12.92 21.20
C ALA A 171 5.82 -13.50 21.02
N PRO A 172 5.40 -13.91 19.81
CA PRO A 172 4.05 -14.37 19.51
C PRO A 172 3.66 -15.73 20.14
N GLY A 173 4.38 -16.18 21.17
CA GLY A 173 4.07 -17.38 21.94
C GLY A 173 4.16 -18.65 21.08
N ALA A 174 3.14 -19.51 21.16
CA ALA A 174 3.04 -20.74 20.36
C ALA A 174 2.58 -20.50 18.91
N GLY A 175 2.20 -19.27 18.58
CA GLY A 175 1.80 -18.85 17.24
C GLY A 175 2.96 -18.24 16.46
N ALA A 176 2.76 -18.11 15.16
CA ALA A 176 3.75 -17.50 14.28
C ALA A 176 3.63 -15.97 14.25
N TYR A 177 2.45 -15.43 14.57
CA TYR A 177 2.12 -14.02 14.35
C TYR A 177 1.49 -13.35 15.59
N MET A 178 1.58 -12.02 15.61
CA MET A 178 0.89 -11.12 16.54
C MET A 178 -0.26 -10.46 15.79
N ARG A 179 -1.46 -10.46 16.38
CA ARG A 179 -2.65 -9.88 15.75
C ARG A 179 -2.88 -8.43 16.13
N ILE A 180 -3.64 -7.72 15.32
CA ILE A 180 -4.15 -6.38 15.63
C ILE A 180 -5.53 -6.15 14.99
N GLN A 181 -6.24 -5.15 15.49
CA GLN A 181 -7.44 -4.62 14.85
C GLN A 181 -7.22 -3.14 14.49
N ILE A 182 -7.80 -2.72 13.37
CA ILE A 182 -7.99 -1.29 13.07
C ILE A 182 -9.45 -0.99 12.80
N THR A 183 -9.89 0.17 13.27
CA THR A 183 -11.15 0.78 12.86
C THR A 183 -10.88 2.19 12.38
N GLY A 184 -11.51 2.63 11.31
CA GLY A 184 -11.31 3.97 10.77
C GLY A 184 -12.50 4.52 10.05
N GLU A 185 -12.37 5.78 9.68
CA GLU A 185 -13.38 6.53 8.93
C GLU A 185 -12.64 7.53 8.04
N GLY A 186 -13.04 7.59 6.77
CA GLY A 186 -12.57 8.53 5.76
C GLY A 186 -13.72 9.31 5.14
N ALA A 187 -13.47 10.59 4.84
CA ALA A 187 -14.36 11.37 3.99
C ALA A 187 -13.68 12.63 3.45
N THR A 188 -14.16 13.10 2.30
CA THR A 188 -13.76 14.37 1.72
C THR A 188 -14.51 15.57 2.32
N PHE A 189 -14.21 16.78 1.85
CA PHE A 189 -14.96 17.98 2.22
C PHE A 189 -16.38 17.91 1.63
N ASP A 190 -17.40 18.27 2.40
CA ASP A 190 -18.83 18.18 2.05
C ASP A 190 -19.38 16.76 1.86
N GLU A 191 -18.74 15.77 2.48
CA GLU A 191 -19.22 14.39 2.57
C GLU A 191 -19.55 13.98 4.03
N VAL A 192 -20.40 12.96 4.21
CA VAL A 192 -20.66 12.37 5.53
C VAL A 192 -19.40 11.62 5.98
N PHE A 193 -18.92 11.93 7.18
CA PHE A 193 -17.64 11.39 7.67
C PHE A 193 -17.53 9.86 7.71
N THR A 194 -18.66 9.15 7.67
CA THR A 194 -18.74 7.69 7.73
C THR A 194 -18.98 7.04 6.38
N THR A 195 -18.61 7.69 5.27
CA THR A 195 -18.81 7.08 3.94
C THR A 195 -17.81 5.95 3.70
N GLU A 196 -16.59 6.09 4.18
CA GLU A 196 -15.52 5.09 4.03
C GLU A 196 -15.14 4.49 5.40
N PRO A 197 -16.00 3.65 5.99
CA PRO A 197 -15.70 2.97 7.24
C PRO A 197 -14.63 1.89 7.02
N ILE A 198 -13.64 1.84 7.88
CA ILE A 198 -12.64 0.77 7.88
C ILE A 198 -12.87 -0.08 9.13
N ASP A 199 -13.01 -1.40 8.99
CA ASP A 199 -13.09 -2.32 10.12
C ASP A 199 -12.39 -3.65 9.81
N VAL A 200 -11.12 -3.76 10.20
CA VAL A 200 -10.32 -4.97 10.01
C VAL A 200 -9.95 -5.57 11.35
N VAL A 201 -10.42 -6.80 11.60
CA VAL A 201 -10.17 -7.58 12.82
C VAL A 201 -9.21 -8.74 12.56
N ASN A 202 -8.56 -9.25 13.62
CA ASN A 202 -7.72 -10.45 13.55
C ASN A 202 -6.61 -10.42 12.48
N HIS A 203 -6.04 -9.25 12.20
CA HIS A 203 -5.04 -9.11 11.15
C HIS A 203 -3.64 -9.47 11.66
N ASN A 204 -2.92 -10.33 10.94
CA ASN A 204 -1.60 -10.82 11.34
C ASN A 204 -0.50 -9.84 10.92
N ASN A 205 0.57 -9.73 11.71
CA ASN A 205 1.76 -9.00 11.28
C ASN A 205 2.48 -9.74 10.13
N GLU A 206 3.30 -9.02 9.36
CA GLU A 206 4.01 -9.54 8.19
C GLU A 206 5.27 -10.34 8.54
N GLU A 207 5.91 -10.02 9.67
CA GLU A 207 7.17 -10.62 10.09
C GLU A 207 6.99 -12.04 10.63
N VAL A 208 7.93 -12.91 10.27
CA VAL A 208 8.09 -14.24 10.86
C VAL A 208 9.14 -14.22 11.97
N ASN A 209 8.90 -14.96 13.05
CA ASN A 209 9.81 -15.10 14.21
C ASN A 209 10.04 -13.82 15.02
N VAL A 210 9.01 -12.99 15.17
CA VAL A 210 9.05 -11.78 16.02
C VAL A 210 9.55 -12.12 17.44
N ALA A 211 10.56 -11.40 17.91
CA ALA A 211 11.05 -11.42 19.28
C ALA A 211 10.70 -10.12 20.02
N ILE A 212 10.98 -10.08 21.32
CA ILE A 212 10.91 -8.84 22.11
C ILE A 212 11.87 -7.83 21.51
N ASP A 213 11.45 -6.57 21.43
CA ASP A 213 12.17 -5.44 20.86
C ASP A 213 12.34 -5.46 19.33
N ASP A 214 11.75 -6.45 18.62
CA ASP A 214 11.70 -6.43 17.17
C ASP A 214 10.65 -5.42 16.66
N VAL A 215 10.94 -4.81 15.51
CA VAL A 215 9.96 -4.01 14.77
C VAL A 215 8.95 -4.96 14.13
N VAL A 216 7.68 -4.64 14.30
CA VAL A 216 6.54 -5.38 13.74
C VAL A 216 5.68 -4.47 12.88
N ASN A 217 5.19 -5.01 11.78
CA ASN A 217 4.34 -4.29 10.84
C ASN A 217 3.07 -5.09 10.54
N TRP A 218 1.94 -4.38 10.54
CA TRP A 218 0.67 -4.87 10.00
C TRP A 218 0.33 -4.06 8.76
N VAL A 219 -0.02 -4.73 7.67
CA VAL A 219 -0.29 -4.10 6.37
C VAL A 219 -1.72 -4.42 5.96
N PHE A 220 -2.50 -3.38 5.74
CA PHE A 220 -3.91 -3.46 5.37
C PHE A 220 -4.09 -2.92 3.96
N ASP A 221 -4.85 -3.61 3.13
CA ASP A 221 -5.18 -3.14 1.78
C ASP A 221 -6.66 -3.32 1.43
N ALA A 222 -7.02 -3.02 0.18
CA ALA A 222 -8.39 -3.10 -0.31
C ALA A 222 -8.99 -4.52 -0.29
N THR A 223 -8.20 -5.56 -0.05
CA THR A 223 -8.67 -6.94 0.12
C THR A 223 -9.06 -7.25 1.56
N ASP A 224 -8.47 -6.54 2.53
CA ASP A 224 -8.88 -6.59 3.94
C ASP A 224 -10.16 -5.79 4.14
N ASP A 225 -10.22 -4.59 3.56
CA ASP A 225 -11.39 -3.72 3.55
C ASP A 225 -11.41 -2.85 2.28
N ALA A 226 -12.47 -2.98 1.47
CA ALA A 226 -12.57 -2.29 0.18
C ALA A 226 -12.56 -0.76 0.31
N ASP A 227 -12.96 -0.23 1.46
CA ASP A 227 -13.03 1.22 1.70
C ASP A 227 -11.62 1.82 1.84
N ILE A 228 -10.59 1.02 2.16
CA ILE A 228 -9.18 1.46 2.09
C ILE A 228 -8.83 1.93 0.66
N GLY A 229 -9.28 1.20 -0.36
CA GLY A 229 -9.02 1.55 -1.76
C GLY A 229 -9.84 2.72 -2.30
N GLN A 230 -10.88 3.13 -1.56
CA GLN A 230 -11.77 4.25 -1.92
C GLN A 230 -11.31 5.58 -1.34
N LEU A 231 -10.33 5.58 -0.42
CA LEU A 231 -9.70 6.79 0.08
C LEU A 231 -8.94 7.56 -1.01
N LEU A 232 -9.23 8.85 -1.11
CA LEU A 232 -8.70 9.75 -2.14
C LEU A 232 -8.02 10.99 -1.54
N GLY A 233 -7.33 11.74 -2.39
CA GLY A 233 -6.67 12.99 -2.01
C GLY A 233 -7.64 14.02 -1.47
N GLY A 234 -7.30 14.60 -0.32
CA GLY A 234 -8.14 15.55 0.41
C GLY A 234 -8.97 14.93 1.53
N ASP A 235 -9.08 13.60 1.57
CA ASP A 235 -9.85 12.94 2.63
C ASP A 235 -9.22 13.17 3.99
N ARG A 236 -10.09 13.43 4.97
CA ARG A 236 -9.73 13.36 6.38
C ARG A 236 -9.82 11.90 6.80
N LEU A 237 -8.76 11.38 7.37
CA LEU A 237 -8.64 10.00 7.81
C LEU A 237 -8.48 9.93 9.32
N GLN A 238 -9.30 9.11 9.97
CA GLN A 238 -9.12 8.73 11.37
C GLN A 238 -8.94 7.23 11.44
N ILE A 239 -7.89 6.78 12.12
CA ILE A 239 -7.62 5.36 12.31
C ILE A 239 -7.33 5.12 13.78
N LYS A 240 -8.10 4.21 14.37
CA LYS A 240 -7.86 3.68 15.70
C LYS A 240 -7.26 2.29 15.55
N VAL A 241 -6.11 2.10 16.20
CA VAL A 241 -5.45 0.82 16.41
C VAL A 241 -5.93 0.27 17.74
N LEU A 242 -6.31 -1.01 17.75
CA LEU A 242 -6.93 -1.71 18.86
C LEU A 242 -6.16 -2.99 19.17
N HIS A 243 -6.18 -3.39 20.44
CA HIS A 243 -5.74 -4.72 20.84
C HIS A 243 -6.64 -5.77 20.23
N GLU A 244 -6.03 -6.90 19.89
CA GLU A 244 -6.74 -8.11 19.54
C GLU A 244 -6.25 -9.29 20.37
N GLY A 245 -7.19 -10.07 20.89
CA GLY A 245 -6.91 -11.23 21.73
C GLY A 245 -6.23 -12.38 20.97
N ALA A 246 -5.57 -13.27 21.72
CA ALA A 246 -4.94 -14.47 21.14
C ALA A 246 -5.99 -15.36 20.45
N GLY A 247 -5.65 -15.91 19.28
CA GLY A 247 -6.60 -16.70 18.48
C GLY A 247 -5.92 -17.57 17.43
N ASN A 248 -6.48 -18.75 17.13
CA ASN A 248 -5.95 -19.73 16.17
C ASN A 248 -4.46 -20.08 16.33
N GLY A 249 -3.94 -20.02 17.57
CA GLY A 249 -2.53 -20.27 17.88
C GLY A 249 -1.67 -19.01 17.91
N ASP A 250 -2.09 -17.91 17.27
CA ASP A 250 -1.40 -16.61 17.26
C ASP A 250 -1.50 -15.89 18.62
N ALA A 251 -0.53 -15.04 18.90
CA ALA A 251 -0.52 -14.23 20.12
C ALA A 251 -1.49 -13.06 20.03
N GLU A 252 -1.91 -12.62 21.22
CA GLU A 252 -2.56 -11.33 21.39
C GLU A 252 -1.62 -10.18 20.99
N THR A 253 -2.20 -9.03 20.67
CA THR A 253 -1.41 -7.80 20.49
C THR A 253 -0.65 -7.50 21.76
N ASN A 254 0.67 -7.36 21.66
CA ASN A 254 1.50 -6.90 22.75
C ASN A 254 2.68 -6.10 22.20
N ALA A 255 2.42 -4.83 21.88
CA ALA A 255 3.37 -3.97 21.20
C ALA A 255 3.23 -2.50 21.62
N ILE A 256 4.31 -1.73 21.45
CA ILE A 256 4.28 -0.27 21.47
C ILE A 256 4.12 0.19 20.02
N VAL A 257 2.97 0.77 19.69
CA VAL A 257 2.67 1.29 18.35
C VAL A 257 3.03 2.77 18.29
N ASP A 258 3.80 3.17 17.29
CA ASP A 258 4.31 4.55 17.18
C ASP A 258 3.70 5.34 16.01
N THR A 259 3.45 4.69 14.88
CA THR A 259 3.12 5.38 13.63
C THR A 259 2.20 4.54 12.77
N ILE A 260 1.30 5.23 12.07
CA ILE A 260 0.57 4.69 10.92
C ILE A 260 1.18 5.30 9.67
N GLN A 261 1.41 4.51 8.63
CA GLN A 261 1.85 4.99 7.32
C GLN A 261 0.79 4.68 6.29
N VAL A 262 0.48 5.66 5.44
CA VAL A 262 -0.39 5.47 4.27
C VAL A 262 0.48 5.49 3.04
N GLU A 263 0.41 4.42 2.26
CA GLU A 263 1.12 4.28 1.00
C GLU A 263 0.16 4.43 -0.17
N PHE A 264 0.54 5.25 -1.15
CA PHE A 264 -0.38 5.71 -2.19
C PHE A 264 0.31 5.94 -3.54
N VAL A 265 -0.53 6.10 -4.57
CA VAL A 265 -0.18 6.56 -5.92
C VAL A 265 -0.93 7.82 -6.30
#